data_AF-A0A0C3IM01-F1
#
_entry.id   AF-A0A0C3IM01-F1
#
_cell.length_a   1.000
_cell.length_b   1.000
_cell.length_c   1.000
_cell.angle_alpha   90.00
_cell.angle_beta   90.00
_cell.angle_gamma   90.00
#
_symmetry.space_group_name_H-M   'P 1'
#
loop_
_entity.id
_entity.type
_entity.pdbx_description
1 polymer ?
#
loop_
_entity_poly.entity_id
_entity_poly.type
_entity_poly.pdbx_seq_one_letter_code
_entity_poly.pdbx_strand_id
1 'polypeptide(L)'
;DLAKVLEDTKKALNKAAEQMKVSADASRSDAPSYSVVSLKPNAVELKLPKTLKIHLVVNVSQVKPYRGPLEGQTVTRPGLVVGHEGDEEFEV
;
A
#
# COMPACT_ATOMS: atom_id res chain seq x y z
N ASP A 1 27.79 -45.41 14.29
CA ASP A 1 26.58 -45.47 15.13
C ASP A 1 25.51 -44.59 14.49
N LEU A 2 24.41 -45.20 14.04
CA LEU A 2 23.32 -44.52 13.33
C LEU A 2 22.56 -43.56 14.26
N ALA A 3 22.45 -43.89 15.55
CA ALA A 3 21.71 -43.10 16.52
C ALA A 3 22.35 -41.70 16.69
N LYS A 4 23.68 -41.65 16.79
CA LYS A 4 24.43 -40.40 16.84
C LYS A 4 24.21 -39.51 15.61
N VAL A 5 24.21 -40.10 14.41
CA VAL A 5 24.00 -39.36 13.15
C VAL A 5 22.59 -38.75 13.09
N LEU A 6 21.58 -39.48 13.55
CA LEU A 6 20.20 -38.98 13.60
C LEU A 6 20.05 -37.80 14.57
N GLU A 7 20.72 -37.87 15.73
CA GLU A 7 20.67 -36.81 16.73
C GLU A 7 21.38 -35.54 16.23
N ASP A 8 22.56 -35.70 15.63
CA ASP A 8 23.31 -34.59 15.01
C ASP A 8 22.49 -33.92 13.89
N THR A 9 21.75 -34.72 13.11
CA THR A 9 20.88 -34.21 12.03
C THR A 9 19.72 -33.38 12.60
N LYS A 10 19.04 -33.87 13.65
CA LYS A 10 17.97 -33.10 14.31
C LYS A 10 18.49 -31.78 14.87
N LYS A 11 19.67 -31.80 15.49
CA LYS A 11 20.31 -30.60 16.04
C LYS A 11 20.64 -29.59 14.95
N ALA A 12 21.17 -30.05 13.81
CA ALA A 12 21.48 -29.19 12.67
C ALA A 12 20.21 -28.56 12.08
N LEU A 13 19.13 -29.32 11.95
CA LEU A 13 17.84 -28.82 11.45
C LEU A 13 17.24 -27.76 12.39
N ASN A 14 17.22 -28.00 13.69
CA ASN A 14 16.74 -27.02 14.67
C ASN A 14 17.58 -25.74 14.62
N LYS A 15 18.90 -25.86 14.51
CA LYS A 15 19.79 -24.71 14.36
C LYS A 15 19.50 -23.93 13.06
N ALA A 16 19.26 -24.63 11.96
CA ALA A 16 18.93 -23.99 10.69
C ALA A 16 17.59 -23.24 10.78
N ALA A 17 16.57 -23.83 11.40
CA ALA A 17 15.27 -23.19 11.61
C ALA A 17 15.39 -21.89 12.44
N GLU A 18 16.15 -21.92 13.54
CA GLU A 18 16.39 -20.71 14.35
C GLU A 18 17.15 -19.63 13.56
N GLN A 19 18.15 -20.02 12.77
CA GLN A 19 18.88 -19.07 11.92
C GLN A 19 17.98 -18.45 10.85
N MET A 20 17.10 -19.24 10.22
CA MET A 20 16.13 -18.74 9.24
C MET A 20 15.14 -17.76 9.86
N LYS A 21 14.70 -18.01 11.09
CA LYS A 21 13.83 -17.07 11.81
C LYS A 21 14.55 -15.76 12.09
N VAL A 22 15.77 -15.82 12.65
CA VAL A 22 16.56 -14.63 12.95
C VAL A 22 16.84 -13.80 11.69
N SER A 23 17.13 -14.45 10.56
CA SER A 23 17.37 -13.73 9.30
C SER A 23 16.09 -13.10 8.72
N ALA A 24 14.95 -13.79 8.82
CA ALA A 24 13.65 -13.24 8.43
C ALA A 24 13.28 -12.03 9.32
N ASP A 25 13.48 -12.13 10.63
CA ASP A 25 13.20 -11.03 11.56
C ASP A 25 14.15 -9.85 11.35
N ALA A 26 15.43 -10.09 11.07
CA ALA A 26 16.42 -9.04 10.81
C ALA A 26 16.14 -8.27 9.50
N SER A 27 15.54 -8.92 8.51
CA SER A 27 15.19 -8.30 7.23
C SER A 27 13.80 -7.64 7.25
N ARG A 28 13.02 -7.83 8.31
CA ARG A 28 11.71 -7.25 8.46
C ARG A 28 11.82 -5.78 8.87
N SER A 29 11.48 -4.88 7.95
CA SER A 29 11.18 -3.50 8.31
C SER A 29 9.90 -3.45 9.13
N ASP A 30 9.82 -2.54 10.10
CA ASP A 30 8.56 -2.30 10.79
C ASP A 30 7.49 -1.93 9.76
N ALA A 31 6.37 -2.67 9.79
CA ALA A 31 5.25 -2.35 8.93
C ALA A 31 4.71 -0.96 9.34
N PRO A 32 4.45 -0.05 8.40
CA PRO A 32 3.88 1.24 8.73
C PRO A 32 2.59 1.05 9.53
N SER A 33 2.51 1.70 10.69
CA SER A 33 1.34 1.60 11.55
C SER A 33 0.18 2.39 10.93
N TYR A 34 -0.77 1.69 10.30
CA TYR A 34 -2.07 2.23 9.91
C TYR A 34 -3.18 1.41 10.55
N SER A 35 -4.35 2.01 10.73
CA SER A 35 -5.53 1.29 11.22
C SER A 35 -6.72 1.49 10.28
N VAL A 36 -7.48 0.42 10.04
CA VAL A 36 -8.75 0.50 9.31
C VAL A 36 -9.79 1.13 10.22
N VAL A 37 -10.40 2.22 9.79
CA VAL A 37 -11.44 2.94 10.53
C VAL A 37 -12.82 2.44 10.15
N SER A 38 -13.08 2.31 8.85
CA SER A 38 -14.38 1.88 8.34
C SER A 38 -14.26 1.11 7.02
N LEU A 39 -15.19 0.18 6.81
CA LEU A 39 -15.34 -0.57 5.57
C LEU A 39 -16.69 -0.19 4.94
N LYS A 40 -16.64 0.31 3.72
CA LYS A 40 -17.80 0.58 2.86
C LYS A 40 -17.78 -0.44 1.71
N PRO A 41 -18.92 -0.75 1.07
CA PRO A 41 -18.98 -1.78 0.02
C PRO A 41 -17.90 -1.64 -1.07
N ASN A 42 -17.55 -0.40 -1.42
CA ASN A 42 -16.56 -0.10 -2.48
C ASN A 42 -15.37 0.75 -1.99
N ALA A 43 -15.23 0.98 -0.68
CA ALA A 43 -14.18 1.86 -0.17
C ALA A 43 -13.74 1.47 1.25
N VAL A 44 -12.47 1.74 1.57
CA VAL A 44 -11.89 1.52 2.89
C VAL A 44 -11.37 2.85 3.42
N GLU A 45 -11.69 3.15 4.66
CA GLU A 45 -11.16 4.32 5.36
C GLU A 45 -9.99 3.91 6.24
N LEU A 46 -8.83 4.54 6.02
CA LEU A 46 -7.60 4.25 6.76
C LEU A 46 -7.21 5.48 7.58
N LYS A 47 -6.82 5.24 8.83
CA LYS A 47 -6.10 6.22 9.64
C LYS A 47 -4.61 6.02 9.41
N LEU A 48 -4.02 6.97 8.69
CA LEU A 48 -2.60 6.97 8.38
C LEU A 48 -1.83 7.82 9.39
N PRO A 49 -0.59 7.44 9.70
CA PRO A 49 0.28 8.30 10.50
C PRO A 49 0.68 9.52 9.67
N LYS A 50 0.87 10.68 10.32
CA LYS A 50 1.18 11.96 9.65
C LYS A 50 2.45 11.91 8.78
N THR A 51 3.33 10.94 9.04
CA THR A 51 4.58 10.74 8.31
C THR A 51 4.41 9.96 7.01
N LEU A 52 3.27 9.30 6.79
CA LEU A 52 3.05 8.44 5.62
C LEU A 52 2.40 9.25 4.49
N LYS A 53 3.08 9.31 3.35
CA LYS A 53 2.57 9.90 2.11
C LYS A 53 2.13 8.79 1.17
N ILE A 54 0.88 8.85 0.68
CA ILE A 54 0.40 7.93 -0.36
C ILE A 54 0.71 8.51 -1.73
N HIS A 55 1.53 7.83 -2.51
CA HIS A 55 1.65 8.11 -3.94
C HIS A 55 0.63 7.25 -4.68
N LEU A 56 -0.50 7.86 -5.07
CA LEU A 56 -1.52 7.15 -5.84
C LEU A 56 -0.99 6.86 -7.26
N VAL A 57 -0.85 5.59 -7.58
CA VAL A 57 -0.55 5.14 -8.94
C VAL A 57 -1.83 4.57 -9.53
N VAL A 58 -2.44 5.31 -10.46
CA VAL A 58 -3.59 4.82 -11.22
C VAL A 58 -3.13 4.25 -12.55
N ASN A 59 -3.36 2.96 -12.76
CA ASN A 59 -3.11 2.32 -14.05
C ASN A 59 -4.36 2.47 -14.92
N VAL A 60 -4.31 3.40 -15.88
CA VAL A 60 -5.41 3.62 -16.82
C VAL A 60 -5.14 2.82 -18.10
N SER A 61 -5.88 1.72 -18.31
CA SER A 61 -5.75 0.91 -19.53
C SER A 61 -6.48 1.52 -20.73
N GLN A 62 -7.54 2.30 -20.49
CA GLN A 62 -8.32 2.94 -21.54
C GLN A 62 -8.94 4.23 -21.03
N VAL A 63 -8.63 5.34 -21.69
CA VAL A 63 -9.38 6.60 -21.58
C VAL A 63 -10.46 6.58 -22.64
N LYS A 64 -11.72 6.81 -22.25
CA LYS A 64 -12.80 7.03 -23.21
C LYS A 64 -13.00 8.55 -23.37
N PRO A 65 -13.13 9.04 -24.62
CA PRO A 65 -13.52 10.42 -24.84
C PRO A 65 -14.83 10.72 -24.11
N TYR A 66 -14.89 11.88 -23.48
CA TYR A 66 -16.11 12.37 -22.85
C TYR A 66 -17.20 12.51 -23.91
N ARG A 67 -18.35 11.85 -23.71
CA ARG A 67 -19.47 11.83 -24.67
C ARG A 67 -20.54 12.86 -24.39
N GLY A 68 -20.27 13.81 -23.49
CA GLY A 68 -21.26 14.75 -23.00
C GLY A 68 -22.00 14.23 -21.76
N PRO A 69 -22.88 15.07 -21.18
CA PRO A 69 -23.73 14.70 -20.06
C PRO A 69 -24.75 13.62 -20.45
N LEU A 70 -24.94 12.62 -19.58
CA LEU A 70 -26.06 11.69 -19.73
C LEU A 70 -27.36 12.34 -19.20
N GLU A 71 -28.51 11.98 -19.78
CA GLU A 71 -29.81 12.43 -19.25
C GLU A 71 -29.94 12.03 -17.77
N GLY A 72 -30.31 13.02 -16.93
CA GLY A 72 -30.42 12.83 -15.48
C GLY A 72 -29.14 13.06 -14.67
N GLN A 73 -27.99 13.28 -15.32
CA GLN A 73 -26.74 13.61 -14.62
C GLN A 73 -26.65 15.11 -14.34
N THR A 74 -26.51 15.49 -13.06
CA THR A 74 -26.21 16.88 -12.67
C THR A 74 -24.79 17.24 -13.08
N VAL A 75 -24.66 18.13 -14.06
CA VAL A 75 -23.37 18.63 -14.52
C VAL A 75 -23.01 19.88 -13.73
N THR A 76 -22.17 19.72 -12.71
CA THR A 76 -21.49 20.87 -12.12
C THR A 76 -20.33 21.21 -13.03
N ARG A 77 -20.46 22.27 -13.84
CA ARG A 77 -19.32 22.79 -14.60
C ARG A 77 -18.32 23.35 -13.59
N PRO A 78 -17.07 22.85 -13.52
CA PRO A 78 -16.05 23.54 -12.74
C PRO A 78 -15.93 24.98 -13.26
N GLY A 79 -15.76 25.93 -12.36
CA GLY A 79 -15.57 27.34 -12.73
C GLY A 79 -14.36 27.51 -13.65
N LEU A 80 -14.32 28.62 -14.39
CA LEU A 80 -13.16 28.99 -15.20
C LEU A 80 -11.93 29.07 -14.28
N VAL A 81 -11.03 28.08 -14.38
CA VAL A 81 -9.74 28.13 -13.71
C VAL A 81 -8.85 29.04 -14.54
N VAL A 82 -8.66 30.27 -14.08
CA VAL A 82 -7.58 31.13 -14.56
C VAL A 82 -6.30 30.53 -13.98
N GLY A 83 -5.48 29.90 -14.83
CA GLY A 83 -4.15 29.47 -14.41
C GLY A 83 -3.33 30.69 -14.05
N HIS A 84 -3.01 30.85 -12.77
CA HIS A 84 -2.00 31.80 -12.36
C HIS A 84 -0.65 31.12 -12.59
N GLU A 85 0.22 31.73 -13.40
CA GLU A 85 1.60 31.30 -13.58
C GLU A 85 2.36 31.67 -12.30
N GLY A 86 2.21 30.84 -11.27
CA GLY A 86 2.94 30.93 -10.02
C GLY A 86 3.30 29.51 -9.59
N ASP A 87 4.56 29.31 -9.20
CA ASP A 87 5.12 28.06 -8.67
C ASP A 87 4.57 27.75 -7.26
N GLU A 88 3.26 27.85 -7.07
CA GLU A 88 2.61 27.54 -5.80
C GLU A 88 2.41 26.03 -5.71
N GLU A 89 3.33 25.38 -4.99
CA GLU A 89 3.20 23.99 -4.57
C GLU A 89 1.96 23.86 -3.67
N PHE A 90 0.93 23.15 -4.13
CA PHE A 90 -0.24 22.86 -3.33
C PHE A 90 0.11 21.90 -2.19
N GLU A 91 -0.18 22.30 -0.95
CA GLU A 91 -0.01 21.46 0.22
C GLU A 91 -1.03 20.30 0.19
N VAL A 92 -0.53 19.05 0.15
CA VAL A 92 -1.31 17.80 0.08
C VAL A 92 -1.54 17.22 1.47
#